data_AF-A0A950EIS9-F1
#
_entry.id   AF-A0A950EIS9-F1
#
_cell.length_a   1.000
_cell.length_b   1.000
_cell.length_c   1.000
_cell.angle_alpha   90.00
_cell.angle_beta   90.00
_cell.angle_gamma   90.00
#
_symmetry.space_group_name_H-M   'P 1'
#
loop_
_entity.id
_entity.type
_entity.pdbx_description
1 polymer ?
#
loop_
_entity_poly.entity_id
_entity_poly.type
_entity_poly.pdbx_seq_one_letter_code
_entity_poly.pdbx_strand_id
1 'polypeptide(L)'
;MCGIIAVLSRPSTRPAPEPAWLTERMATAAGLVPAPAEREGPAGDGISANLVAAAAALSEIDAALRGVPGVRTLVEHPGVVDAIRAALTTVDNGIAALERWADSGTCHLAAAE
;
A
#
# COMPACT_ATOMS: atom_id res chain seq x y z
N MET A 1 38.77 14.16 22.30
CA MET A 1 38.05 13.57 21.14
C MET A 1 36.99 12.65 21.72
N CYS A 2 35.84 13.20 22.12
CA CYS A 2 34.84 12.51 22.97
C CYS A 2 33.57 12.28 22.14
N GLY A 3 33.64 11.38 21.16
CA GLY A 3 32.51 11.05 20.30
C GLY A 3 31.66 9.94 20.89
N ILE A 4 30.92 10.22 21.97
CA ILE A 4 29.78 9.39 22.36
C ILE A 4 28.54 10.14 21.89
N ILE A 5 28.01 9.74 20.73
CA ILE A 5 26.62 10.06 20.39
C ILE A 5 25.78 9.13 21.27
N ALA A 6 25.42 9.61 22.46
CA ALA A 6 24.36 8.99 23.25
C ALA A 6 23.04 9.26 22.51
N VAL A 7 22.69 8.38 21.56
CA VAL A 7 21.29 8.26 21.14
C VAL A 7 20.57 7.72 22.35
N LEU A 8 20.00 8.62 23.16
CA LEU A 8 19.04 8.25 24.19
C LEU A 8 17.91 7.55 23.47
N SER A 9 17.92 6.22 23.50
CA SER A 9 16.88 5.36 22.96
C SER A 9 15.62 5.61 23.77
N ARG A 10 14.86 6.65 23.43
CA ARG A 10 13.53 6.85 23.98
C ARG A 10 12.73 5.60 23.57
N PRO A 11 12.32 4.74 24.51
CA PRO A 11 11.56 3.55 24.17
C PRO A 11 10.34 3.98 23.36
N SER A 12 10.12 3.35 22.22
CA SER A 12 8.92 3.65 21.44
C SER A 12 7.71 3.27 22.30
N THR A 13 6.86 4.24 22.61
CA THR A 13 5.62 4.03 23.36
C THR A 13 4.43 3.79 22.43
N ARG A 14 4.63 3.83 21.10
CA ARG A 14 3.57 3.53 20.14
C ARG A 14 3.26 2.03 20.20
N PRO A 15 1.99 1.62 20.25
CA PRO A 15 1.63 0.22 20.12
C PRO A 15 2.16 -0.35 18.80
N ALA A 16 2.53 -1.63 18.82
CA ALA A 16 2.83 -2.35 17.61
C ALA A 16 1.55 -2.50 16.77
N PRO A 17 1.62 -2.37 15.43
CA PRO A 17 0.46 -2.56 14.58
C PRO A 17 -0.03 -4.00 14.68
N GLU A 18 -1.36 -4.15 14.65
CA GLU A 18 -2.01 -5.46 14.71
C GLU A 18 -1.81 -6.24 13.39
N PRO A 19 -1.37 -7.51 13.45
CA PRO A 19 -1.15 -8.35 12.26
C PRO A 19 -2.36 -8.50 11.34
N ALA A 20 -3.55 -8.71 11.92
CA ALA A 20 -4.80 -8.87 11.18
C ALA A 20 -5.15 -7.59 10.42
N TRP A 21 -5.10 -6.45 11.11
CA TRP A 21 -5.32 -5.14 10.51
C TRP A 21 -4.35 -4.87 9.35
N LEU A 22 -3.05 -5.18 9.48
CA LEU A 22 -2.08 -5.02 8.39
C LEU A 22 -2.45 -5.85 7.16
N THR A 23 -2.84 -7.10 7.38
CA THR A 23 -3.21 -8.04 6.31
C THR A 23 -4.46 -7.57 5.58
N GLU A 24 -5.51 -7.20 6.32
CA GLU A 24 -6.77 -6.68 5.78
C GLU A 24 -6.59 -5.35 5.05
N ARG A 25 -5.79 -4.44 5.61
CA ARG A 25 -5.52 -3.14 5.00
C ARG A 25 -4.71 -3.28 3.72
N MET A 26 -3.75 -4.21 3.67
CA MET A 26 -3.02 -4.53 2.43
C MET A 26 -3.93 -5.15 1.36
N ALA A 27 -4.80 -6.09 1.75
CA ALA A 27 -5.76 -6.68 0.82
C ALA A 27 -6.72 -5.61 0.26
N THR A 28 -7.16 -4.69 1.11
CA THR A 28 -7.97 -3.53 0.70
C THR A 28 -7.23 -2.65 -0.30
N ALA A 29 -5.97 -2.29 -0.01
CA ALA A 29 -5.15 -1.47 -0.91
C ALA A 29 -4.94 -2.15 -2.28
N ALA A 30 -4.67 -3.46 -2.28
CA ALA A 30 -4.52 -4.24 -3.50
C ALA A 30 -5.81 -4.32 -4.32
N GLY A 31 -6.97 -4.51 -3.67
CA GLY A 31 -8.28 -4.53 -4.34
C GLY A 31 -8.71 -3.17 -4.92
N LEU A 32 -8.10 -2.07 -4.47
CA LEU A 32 -8.35 -0.73 -5.00
C LEU A 32 -7.52 -0.41 -6.25
N VAL A 33 -6.56 -1.25 -6.64
CA VAL A 33 -5.81 -1.06 -7.90
C VAL A 33 -6.45 -1.91 -8.99
N PRO A 34 -7.32 -1.34 -9.84
CA PRO A 34 -8.08 -2.12 -10.81
C PRO A 34 -7.19 -2.64 -11.93
N ALA A 35 -7.43 -3.88 -12.38
CA ALA A 35 -6.95 -4.34 -13.67
C ALA A 35 -7.86 -3.79 -14.79
N PRO A 36 -7.31 -3.20 -15.87
CA PRO A 36 -8.12 -2.66 -16.97
C PRO A 36 -9.03 -3.69 -17.65
N ALA A 37 -8.63 -4.97 -17.65
CA ALA A 37 -9.31 -6.06 -18.34
C ALA A 37 -10.62 -6.52 -17.67
N GLU A 38 -10.89 -6.11 -16.42
CA GLU A 38 -12.05 -6.57 -15.65
C GLU A 38 -13.26 -5.64 -15.79
N ARG A 39 -13.21 -4.62 -16.67
CA ARG A 39 -14.25 -3.60 -16.78
C ARG A 39 -15.10 -3.77 -18.03
N GLU A 40 -16.28 -4.35 -17.85
CA GLU A 40 -17.44 -4.14 -18.73
C GLU A 40 -18.25 -2.95 -18.18
N GLY A 41 -18.16 -1.79 -18.83
CA GLY A 41 -18.94 -0.59 -18.44
C GLY A 41 -18.36 0.73 -18.99
N PRO A 42 -19.15 1.82 -19.01
CA PRO A 42 -18.70 3.11 -19.54
C PRO A 42 -17.42 3.57 -18.84
N ALA A 43 -16.46 4.01 -19.66
CA ALA A 43 -15.06 4.19 -19.31
C ALA A 43 -14.82 5.19 -18.16
N GLY A 44 -13.83 4.90 -17.32
CA GLY A 44 -13.09 5.91 -16.55
C GLY A 44 -13.64 6.31 -15.18
N ASP A 45 -14.93 6.10 -14.89
CA ASP A 45 -15.50 6.56 -13.61
C ASP A 45 -14.89 5.80 -12.41
N GLY A 46 -14.26 6.57 -11.53
CA GLY A 46 -13.72 6.10 -10.25
C GLY A 46 -12.29 5.56 -10.25
N ILE A 47 -11.57 5.50 -11.38
CA ILE A 47 -10.16 5.05 -11.39
C ILE A 47 -9.29 5.97 -10.52
N SER A 48 -9.39 7.28 -10.74
CA SER A 48 -8.64 8.26 -9.94
C SER A 48 -8.98 8.18 -8.46
N ALA A 49 -10.27 8.03 -8.12
CA ALA A 49 -10.72 7.90 -6.73
C ALA A 49 -10.17 6.62 -6.07
N ASN A 50 -10.19 5.50 -6.79
CA ASN A 50 -9.65 4.22 -6.33
C ASN A 50 -8.14 4.30 -6.11
N LEU A 51 -7.38 4.91 -7.03
CA LEU A 51 -5.94 5.10 -6.88
C LEU A 51 -5.61 6.02 -5.69
N VAL A 52 -6.37 7.09 -5.48
CA VAL A 52 -6.23 7.96 -4.29
C VAL A 52 -6.49 7.16 -3.01
N ALA A 53 -7.54 6.34 -2.98
CA ALA A 53 -7.86 5.49 -1.84
C ALA A 53 -6.78 4.41 -1.58
N ALA A 54 -6.22 3.81 -2.64
CA ALA A 54 -5.12 2.86 -2.54
C ALA A 54 -3.86 3.52 -1.97
N ALA A 55 -3.50 4.71 -2.48
CA ALA A 55 -2.36 5.47 -1.98
C ALA A 55 -2.51 5.87 -0.51
N ALA A 56 -3.71 6.29 -0.09
CA ALA A 56 -4.02 6.59 1.30
C ALA A 56 -3.84 5.33 2.19
N ALA A 57 -4.35 4.18 1.74
CA ALA A 57 -4.20 2.91 2.43
C ALA A 57 -2.74 2.50 2.61
N LEU A 58 -1.94 2.55 1.54
CA LEU A 58 -0.52 2.23 1.59
C LEU A 58 0.26 3.20 2.49
N SER A 59 -0.13 4.47 2.51
CA SER A 59 0.48 5.49 3.38
C SER A 59 0.21 5.23 4.87
N GLU A 60 -1.00 4.80 5.22
CA GLU A 60 -1.36 4.40 6.59
C GLU A 60 -0.54 3.18 7.06
N ILE A 61 -0.37 2.20 6.17
CA ILE A 61 0.41 0.98 6.44
C ILE A 61 1.89 1.33 6.63
N ASP A 62 2.47 2.13 5.74
CA ASP A 62 3.84 2.63 5.87
C ASP A 62 4.03 3.36 7.21
N ALA A 63 3.12 4.28 7.55
CA ALA A 63 3.18 4.99 8.83
C ALA A 63 3.12 4.03 10.04
N ALA A 64 2.28 2.99 9.98
CA ALA A 64 2.14 1.98 11.02
C ALA A 64 3.38 1.08 11.16
N LEU A 65 4.10 0.82 10.07
CA LEU A 65 5.31 -0.02 10.06
C LEU A 65 6.60 0.73 10.41
N ARG A 66 6.60 2.07 10.43
CA ARG A 66 7.81 2.85 10.76
C ARG A 66 8.33 2.61 12.17
N GLY A 67 9.64 2.38 12.30
CA GLY A 67 10.33 2.28 13.59
C GLY A 67 10.20 0.91 14.28
N VAL A 68 10.71 0.83 15.52
CA VAL A 68 10.85 -0.43 16.27
C VAL A 68 9.54 -1.22 16.41
N PRO A 69 8.37 -0.62 16.71
CA PRO A 69 7.14 -1.40 16.86
C PRO A 69 6.72 -2.12 15.57
N GLY A 70 6.92 -1.49 14.40
CA GLY A 70 6.61 -2.12 13.12
C GLY A 70 7.57 -3.25 12.77
N VAL A 71 8.88 -3.04 12.97
CA VAL A 71 9.89 -4.11 12.82
C VAL A 71 9.56 -5.30 13.72
N ARG A 72 9.16 -5.04 14.96
CA ARG A 72 8.77 -6.09 15.90
C ARG A 72 7.57 -6.89 15.38
N THR A 73 6.51 -6.23 14.89
CA THR A 73 5.37 -6.93 14.29
C THR A 73 5.81 -7.85 13.14
N LEU A 74 6.67 -7.37 12.23
CA LEU A 74 7.13 -8.15 11.07
C LEU A 74 8.01 -9.35 11.47
N VAL A 75 8.85 -9.19 12.50
CA VAL A 75 9.72 -10.27 13.01
C VAL A 75 8.90 -11.33 13.76
N GLU A 76 7.94 -10.90 14.58
CA GLU A 76 7.09 -11.81 15.37
C GLU A 76 6.04 -12.54 14.51
N HIS A 77 5.66 -11.98 13.35
CA HIS A 77 4.62 -12.53 12.48
C HIS A 77 5.09 -12.66 11.02
N PRO A 78 5.92 -13.67 10.69
CA PRO A 78 6.44 -13.86 9.33
C PRO A 78 5.36 -13.97 8.25
N GLY A 79 4.20 -14.55 8.56
CA GLY A 79 3.08 -14.64 7.61
C GLY A 79 2.54 -13.28 7.16
N VAL A 80 2.68 -12.23 7.97
CA VAL A 80 2.34 -10.85 7.58
C VAL A 80 3.28 -10.34 6.49
N VAL A 81 4.57 -10.71 6.54
CA VAL A 81 5.55 -10.33 5.51
C VAL A 81 5.17 -10.95 4.17
N ASP A 82 4.78 -12.22 4.16
CA ASP A 82 4.33 -12.91 2.95
C ASP A 82 3.06 -12.29 2.38
N ALA A 83 2.09 -11.96 3.25
CA ALA A 83 0.86 -11.27 2.84
C ALA A 83 1.14 -9.89 2.25
N ILE A 84 2.02 -9.09 2.88
CA ILE A 84 2.42 -7.77 2.37
C ILE A 84 3.08 -7.92 0.99
N ARG A 85 4.02 -8.87 0.82
CA ARG A 85 4.70 -9.11 -0.46
C ARG A 85 3.73 -9.51 -1.57
N ALA A 86 2.80 -10.42 -1.27
CA ALA A 86 1.78 -10.84 -2.22
C ALA A 86 0.89 -9.67 -2.63
N ALA A 87 0.44 -8.86 -1.68
CA ALA A 87 -0.40 -7.70 -1.96
C ALA A 87 0.35 -6.61 -2.75
N LEU A 88 1.63 -6.36 -2.45
CA LEU A 88 2.47 -5.43 -3.23
C LEU A 88 2.66 -5.93 -4.67
N THR A 89 2.86 -7.24 -4.87
CA THR A 89 2.94 -7.84 -6.21
C THR A 89 1.63 -7.60 -6.99
N THR A 90 0.48 -7.73 -6.34
CA THR A 90 -0.82 -7.41 -6.95
C THR A 90 -0.93 -5.94 -7.34
N VAL A 91 -0.52 -5.03 -6.44
CA VAL A 91 -0.49 -3.58 -6.71
C VAL A 91 0.40 -3.26 -7.89
N ASP A 92 1.63 -3.76 -7.92
CA ASP A 92 2.60 -3.51 -9.00
C ASP A 92 2.08 -4.02 -10.35
N ASN A 93 1.50 -5.23 -10.37
CA ASN A 93 0.89 -5.79 -11.58
C ASN A 93 -0.28 -4.94 -12.08
N GLY A 94 -1.13 -4.45 -11.16
CA GLY A 94 -2.24 -3.56 -11.48
C GLY A 94 -1.78 -2.21 -12.03
N ILE A 95 -0.78 -1.59 -11.41
CA ILE A 95 -0.16 -0.34 -11.89
C ILE A 95 0.43 -0.55 -13.29
N ALA A 96 1.21 -1.60 -13.50
CA ALA A 96 1.80 -1.89 -14.80
C ALA A 96 0.74 -2.12 -15.88
N ALA A 97 -0.42 -2.68 -15.53
CA ALA A 97 -1.53 -2.84 -16.45
C ALA A 97 -2.20 -1.50 -16.77
N LEU A 98 -2.38 -0.63 -15.78
CA LEU A 98 -2.90 0.73 -15.96
C LEU A 98 -1.97 1.59 -16.83
N GLU A 99 -0.65 1.50 -16.63
CA GLU A 99 0.35 2.17 -17.46
C GLU A 99 0.23 1.73 -18.93
N ARG A 100 0.19 0.40 -19.19
CA ARG A 100 -0.02 -0.12 -20.55
C ARG A 100 -1.34 0.34 -21.16
N TRP A 101 -2.41 0.44 -20.36
CA TRP A 101 -3.69 0.96 -20.82
C TRP A 101 -3.62 2.45 -21.13
N ALA A 102 -2.97 3.25 -20.29
CA ALA A 102 -2.74 4.67 -20.53
C ALA A 102 -1.97 4.91 -21.85
N ASP A 103 -0.96 4.07 -22.12
CA ASP A 103 -0.15 4.14 -23.34
C ASP A 103 -0.84 3.57 -24.60
N SER A 104 -1.95 2.84 -24.44
CA SER A 104 -2.62 2.14 -25.55
C SER A 104 -3.35 3.05 -26.55
N GLY A 105 -3.53 4.34 -26.23
CA GLY A 105 -4.37 5.27 -27.01
C GLY A 105 -5.89 5.02 -26.86
N THR A 106 -6.30 4.05 -26.05
CA THR A 106 -7.72 3.75 -25.71
C THR A 106 -8.11 4.21 -24.30
N CYS A 107 -7.23 4.99 -23.67
CA CYS A 107 -7.45 5.54 -22.33
C CYS A 107 -8.48 6.67 -22.38
N HIS A 108 -9.65 6.42 -21.83
CA HIS A 108 -10.71 7.40 -21.65
C HIS A 108 -10.98 7.54 -20.15
N LEU A 109 -10.39 8.57 -19.54
CA LEU A 109 -10.74 9.00 -18.18
C LEU A 109 -11.88 10.00 -18.28
N ALA A 110 -12.99 9.73 -17.57
CA ALA A 110 -14.01 10.74 -17.39
C ALA A 110 -13.39 11.91 -16.59
N ALA A 111 -13.52 13.13 -17.10
CA ALA A 111 -13.16 14.31 -16.33
C ALA A 111 -14.12 14.40 -15.13
N ALA A 112 -13.59 14.36 -13.92
CA ALA A 112 -14.39 14.65 -12.73
C ALA A 112 -14.81 16.13 -12.79
N GLU A 113 -16.12 16.39 -12.94
CA GLU A 113 -16.73 17.71 -12.69
C GLU A 113 -16.77 18.03 -11.20
#